data_AF-A0A2G2MK51-F1
#
_entry.id   AF-A0A2G2MK51-F1
#
_cell.length_a   1.000
_cell.length_b   1.000
_cell.length_c   1.000
_cell.angle_alpha   90.00
_cell.angle_beta   90.00
_cell.angle_gamma   90.00
#
_symmetry.space_group_name_H-M   'P 1'
#
loop_
_entity.id
_entity.type
_entity.pdbx_description
1 polymer ?
#
loop_
_entity_poly.entity_id
_entity_poly.type
_entity_poly.pdbx_seq_one_letter_code
_entity_poly.pdbx_strand_id
1 'polypeptide(L)'
;MIGVFLQCLLRSLWANSMYAFDHHLDAKAVTKEKFVWMLYMGIFFFLLYGSSNQYAGLTSPHPSFWMVWEQQIPFIEAFIVPYMSSDIMFVIAFFMSYTRLELRVLAARILFIILLSCMVFVLFPLQFSFEKPEIQSFTFLFGILEADLPFNQLPSLHVAFAIVLWSSMKKYIKNRWIKIFTALWFWLIALSTVLVYQHHFIDIPTGAMVGLLALYIIKKEKQSVFTHGFTTPRSLKMALYYIVGAVLSMLMAFYLSSWGSWFFLWIFTSLLLVSIIYAFGLNILLAGKNAKASWWQWVLFAPYFLGNYLSWQYYKRKLSLMVKLKDNVYFGRYPSQEEYQVLVEKCIGMAINLATEQQIQKTVFSQIRLPFLDQTIQSSEALHVGVQHIEAYQDEGVYVHCALGLSRSVLLVSAWLIFKGYSLEETEDEIAKVRPNYVKSDYMHITLELYQKYLKKTL
;
A
#
# COMPACT_ATOMS: atom_id res chain seq x y z
N MET A 1 11.39 -32.09 -1.06
CA MET A 1 11.86 -31.15 -2.11
C MET A 1 11.22 -29.76 -2.01
N ILE A 2 9.91 -29.63 -1.83
CA ILE A 2 9.20 -28.33 -1.69
C ILE A 2 9.64 -27.55 -0.44
N GLY A 3 9.84 -28.20 0.71
CA GLY A 3 10.27 -27.55 1.95
C GLY A 3 11.67 -26.93 1.87
N VAL A 4 12.62 -27.58 1.19
CA VAL A 4 13.98 -27.05 0.98
C VAL A 4 13.97 -25.87 0.01
N PHE A 5 13.11 -25.90 -1.02
CA PHE A 5 12.96 -24.79 -1.95
C PHE A 5 12.32 -23.56 -1.27
N LEU A 6 11.29 -23.75 -0.44
CA LEU A 6 10.69 -22.67 0.36
C LEU A 6 11.70 -22.08 1.36
N GLN A 7 12.48 -22.93 2.03
CA GLN A 7 13.45 -22.51 3.02
C GLN A 7 14.66 -21.80 2.39
N CYS A 8 15.05 -22.18 1.17
CA CYS A 8 16.08 -21.50 0.37
C CYS A 8 15.56 -20.18 -0.22
N LEU A 9 14.30 -20.14 -0.68
CA LEU A 9 13.62 -18.91 -1.12
C LEU A 9 13.52 -17.91 0.03
N LEU A 10 13.07 -18.36 1.21
CA LEU A 10 13.00 -17.56 2.42
C LEU A 10 14.40 -17.10 2.85
N ARG A 11 15.41 -17.98 2.92
CA ARG A 11 16.79 -17.55 3.22
C ARG A 11 17.33 -16.53 2.20
N SER A 12 17.00 -16.61 0.92
CA SER A 12 17.39 -15.61 -0.08
C SER A 12 16.59 -14.29 0.02
N LEU A 13 15.32 -14.36 0.45
CA LEU A 13 14.44 -13.21 0.69
C LEU A 13 14.86 -12.42 1.94
N TRP A 14 15.55 -13.09 2.87
CA TRP A 14 16.01 -12.57 4.16
C TRP A 14 17.54 -12.49 4.27
N ALA A 15 18.29 -12.83 3.22
CA ALA A 15 19.74 -12.66 3.20
C ALA A 15 20.04 -11.16 3.28
N ASN A 16 20.63 -10.77 4.42
CA ASN A 16 21.31 -9.49 4.63
C ASN A 16 22.50 -9.41 3.67
N SER A 17 22.22 -9.26 2.38
CA SER A 17 23.21 -8.76 1.46
C SER A 17 23.27 -7.25 1.67
N MET A 18 24.46 -6.78 2.00
CA MET A 18 24.87 -5.36 2.09
C MET A 18 24.72 -4.64 0.73
N TYR A 19 23.60 -4.80 0.03
CA TYR A 19 23.28 -3.94 -1.09
C TYR A 19 22.82 -2.61 -0.51
N ALA A 20 23.59 -1.56 -0.80
CA ALA A 20 23.14 -0.19 -0.62
C ALA A 20 21.75 -0.07 -1.26
N PHE A 21 20.74 0.20 -0.45
CA PHE A 21 19.36 0.31 -0.91
C PHE A 21 19.27 1.46 -1.93
N ASP A 22 19.05 1.11 -3.20
CA ASP A 22 18.80 2.09 -4.26
C ASP A 22 17.30 2.38 -4.35
N HIS A 23 16.94 3.60 -4.00
CA HIS A 23 15.56 4.04 -3.95
C HIS A 23 15.04 4.53 -5.31
N HIS A 24 15.91 4.70 -6.33
CA HIS A 24 15.51 5.20 -7.64
C HIS A 24 14.51 4.26 -8.32
N LEU A 25 13.57 4.83 -9.08
CA LEU A 25 12.47 4.06 -9.69
C LEU A 25 12.96 3.14 -10.82
N ASP A 26 14.05 3.51 -11.48
CA ASP A 26 14.69 2.70 -12.53
C ASP A 26 15.64 1.63 -11.98
N ALA A 27 15.92 1.67 -10.66
CA ALA A 27 16.71 0.63 -10.01
C ALA A 27 16.02 -0.74 -10.13
N LYS A 28 16.84 -1.78 -10.09
CA LYS A 28 16.35 -3.16 -10.09
C LYS A 28 15.52 -3.41 -8.83
N ALA A 29 14.30 -3.91 -9.01
CA ALA A 29 13.47 -4.29 -7.88
C ALA A 29 14.05 -5.52 -7.18
N VAL A 30 14.22 -5.40 -5.85
CA VAL A 30 14.69 -6.52 -5.02
C VAL A 30 13.61 -7.59 -4.89
N THR A 31 14.00 -8.86 -4.75
CA THR A 31 13.04 -9.98 -4.64
C THR A 31 12.05 -9.79 -3.49
N LYS A 32 12.52 -9.24 -2.36
CA LYS A 32 11.67 -8.89 -1.21
C LYS A 32 10.56 -7.90 -1.59
N GLU A 33 10.85 -6.90 -2.42
CA GLU A 33 9.88 -5.90 -2.86
C GLU A 33 8.84 -6.53 -3.79
N LYS A 34 9.28 -7.38 -4.74
CA LYS A 34 8.39 -8.14 -5.62
C LYS A 34 7.41 -9.01 -4.82
N PHE A 35 7.94 -9.75 -3.84
CA PHE A 35 7.15 -10.63 -2.98
C PHE A 35 6.13 -9.84 -2.14
N VAL A 36 6.55 -8.73 -1.53
CA VAL A 36 5.65 -7.91 -0.70
C VAL A 36 4.56 -7.26 -1.55
N TRP A 37 4.86 -6.75 -2.75
CA TRP A 37 3.85 -6.22 -3.67
C TRP A 37 2.85 -7.28 -4.12
N MET A 38 3.35 -8.47 -4.51
CA MET A 38 2.51 -9.59 -4.91
C MET A 38 1.56 -9.99 -3.76
N LEU A 39 2.09 -10.15 -2.54
CA LEU A 39 1.28 -10.48 -1.37
C LEU A 39 0.25 -9.38 -1.06
N TYR A 40 0.67 -8.12 -1.09
CA TYR A 40 -0.19 -6.98 -0.84
C TYR A 40 -1.35 -6.90 -1.83
N MET A 41 -1.06 -7.02 -3.13
CA MET A 41 -2.07 -6.98 -4.18
C MET A 41 -2.98 -8.22 -4.15
N GLY A 42 -2.46 -9.39 -3.79
CA GLY A 42 -3.25 -10.60 -3.59
C GLY A 42 -4.24 -10.45 -2.43
N ILE A 43 -3.78 -10.01 -1.25
CA ILE A 43 -4.68 -9.75 -0.11
C ILE A 43 -5.72 -8.69 -0.46
N PHE A 44 -5.31 -7.63 -1.15
CA PHE A 44 -6.22 -6.58 -1.61
C PHE A 44 -7.30 -7.10 -2.55
N PHE A 45 -6.92 -7.95 -3.51
CA PHE A 45 -7.85 -8.63 -4.40
C PHE A 45 -8.85 -9.49 -3.62
N PHE A 46 -8.38 -10.46 -2.84
CA PHE A 46 -9.28 -11.36 -2.11
C PHE A 46 -10.19 -10.63 -1.13
N LEU A 47 -9.69 -9.56 -0.49
CA LEU A 47 -10.49 -8.73 0.40
C LEU A 47 -11.64 -8.05 -0.34
N LEU A 48 -11.38 -7.30 -1.40
CA LEU A 48 -12.44 -6.57 -2.11
C LEU A 48 -13.32 -7.47 -2.94
N TYR A 49 -12.73 -8.39 -3.70
CA TYR A 49 -13.45 -9.38 -4.50
C TYR A 49 -14.34 -10.26 -3.63
N GLY A 50 -13.76 -10.86 -2.58
CA GLY A 50 -14.49 -11.74 -1.67
C GLY A 50 -15.60 -11.02 -0.91
N SER A 51 -15.36 -9.78 -0.48
CA SER A 51 -16.40 -8.97 0.17
C SER A 51 -17.54 -8.62 -0.79
N SER A 52 -17.21 -8.29 -2.05
CA SER A 52 -18.22 -8.01 -3.09
C SER A 52 -19.05 -9.27 -3.39
N ASN A 53 -18.38 -10.43 -3.49
CA ASN A 53 -19.03 -11.71 -3.75
C ASN A 53 -19.98 -12.10 -2.61
N GLN A 54 -19.51 -11.97 -1.37
CA GLN A 54 -20.31 -12.26 -0.18
C GLN A 54 -21.50 -11.32 -0.06
N TYR A 55 -21.30 -10.01 -0.30
CA TYR A 55 -22.37 -9.03 -0.31
C TYR A 55 -23.44 -9.37 -1.36
N ALA A 56 -23.04 -9.73 -2.57
CA ALA A 56 -23.96 -10.16 -3.61
C ALA A 56 -24.72 -11.43 -3.20
N GLY A 57 -24.05 -12.40 -2.57
CA GLY A 57 -24.72 -13.59 -2.01
C GLY A 57 -25.78 -13.28 -0.96
N LEU A 58 -25.53 -12.30 -0.09
CA LEU A 58 -26.49 -11.85 0.93
C LEU A 58 -27.68 -11.07 0.36
N THR A 59 -27.54 -10.49 -0.84
CA THR A 59 -28.56 -9.66 -1.49
C THR A 59 -29.24 -10.34 -2.67
N SER A 60 -28.89 -11.60 -2.94
CA SER A 60 -29.47 -12.40 -4.02
C SER A 60 -30.98 -12.65 -3.80
N PRO A 61 -31.76 -12.90 -4.88
CA PRO A 61 -31.32 -13.16 -6.25
C PRO A 61 -31.03 -11.89 -7.06
N HIS A 62 -30.17 -12.01 -8.08
CA HIS A 62 -29.76 -10.91 -8.96
C HIS A 62 -30.12 -11.19 -10.43
N PRO A 63 -30.29 -10.16 -11.26
CA PRO A 63 -30.56 -10.36 -12.68
C PRO A 63 -29.36 -11.01 -13.40
N SER A 64 -29.64 -11.72 -14.49
CA SER A 64 -28.64 -12.26 -15.40
C SER A 64 -28.75 -11.59 -16.75
N PHE A 65 -27.62 -11.29 -17.39
CA PHE A 65 -27.58 -10.72 -18.73
C PHE A 65 -26.71 -11.59 -19.65
N TRP A 66 -27.37 -12.27 -20.58
CA TRP A 66 -26.75 -13.21 -21.51
C TRP A 66 -27.51 -13.24 -22.83
N MET A 67 -26.84 -13.66 -23.89
CA MET A 67 -27.41 -13.76 -25.22
C MET A 67 -27.87 -15.19 -25.51
N VAL A 68 -29.01 -15.36 -26.19
CA VAL A 68 -29.65 -16.67 -26.43
C VAL A 68 -28.70 -17.70 -27.06
N TRP A 69 -27.81 -17.26 -27.97
CA TRP A 69 -26.85 -18.14 -28.64
C TRP A 69 -25.81 -18.75 -27.68
N GLU A 70 -25.60 -18.18 -26.49
CA GLU A 70 -24.68 -18.72 -25.49
C GLU A 70 -25.08 -20.12 -25.00
N GLN A 71 -26.36 -20.50 -25.13
CA GLN A 71 -26.83 -21.86 -24.82
C GLN A 71 -26.18 -22.95 -25.68
N GLN A 72 -25.63 -22.59 -26.83
CA GLN A 72 -24.95 -23.52 -27.74
C GLN A 72 -23.48 -23.71 -27.36
N ILE A 73 -22.95 -22.93 -26.41
CA ILE A 73 -21.56 -23.06 -25.98
C ILE A 73 -21.45 -24.31 -25.11
N PRO A 74 -20.60 -25.28 -25.48
CA PRO A 74 -20.44 -26.48 -24.67
C PRO A 74 -19.66 -26.17 -23.38
N PHE A 75 -20.06 -26.82 -22.29
CA PHE A 75 -19.24 -26.89 -21.08
C PHE A 75 -18.05 -27.84 -21.31
N ILE A 76 -16.83 -27.38 -21.05
CA ILE A 76 -15.61 -28.18 -21.26
C ILE A 76 -14.74 -28.14 -20.00
N GLU A 77 -14.78 -29.23 -19.23
CA GLU A 77 -14.08 -29.33 -17.93
C GLU A 77 -12.59 -29.02 -18.00
N ALA A 78 -11.88 -29.45 -19.05
CA ALA A 78 -10.43 -29.25 -19.19
C ALA A 78 -10.01 -27.76 -19.20
N PHE A 79 -10.92 -26.84 -19.52
CA PHE A 79 -10.66 -25.40 -19.49
C PHE A 79 -10.59 -24.83 -18.06
N ILE A 80 -10.90 -25.62 -17.03
CA ILE A 80 -10.63 -25.23 -15.64
C ILE A 80 -9.14 -25.03 -15.39
N VAL A 81 -8.26 -25.74 -16.12
CA VAL A 81 -6.80 -25.61 -15.97
C VAL A 81 -6.32 -24.21 -16.39
N PRO A 82 -6.59 -23.71 -17.61
CA PRO A 82 -6.26 -22.34 -17.94
C PRO A 82 -7.00 -21.35 -17.03
N TYR A 83 -8.28 -21.57 -16.69
CA TYR A 83 -9.03 -20.68 -15.77
C TYR A 83 -8.29 -20.47 -14.44
N MET A 84 -7.97 -21.55 -13.73
CA MET A 84 -7.30 -21.50 -12.42
C MET A 84 -5.82 -21.08 -12.51
N SER A 85 -5.21 -21.14 -13.70
CA SER A 85 -3.82 -20.71 -13.88
C SER A 85 -3.63 -19.19 -13.82
N SER A 86 -4.71 -18.41 -13.81
CA SER A 86 -4.69 -16.94 -13.71
C SER A 86 -3.89 -16.45 -12.48
N ASP A 87 -4.07 -17.10 -11.33
CA ASP A 87 -3.34 -16.81 -10.08
C ASP A 87 -1.83 -17.06 -10.22
N ILE A 88 -1.46 -18.13 -10.92
CA ILE A 88 -0.05 -18.45 -11.19
C ILE A 88 0.55 -17.37 -12.12
N MET A 89 -0.19 -16.95 -13.14
CA MET A 89 0.24 -15.87 -14.03
C MET A 89 0.40 -14.54 -13.30
N PHE A 90 -0.46 -14.26 -12.32
CA PHE A 90 -0.34 -13.10 -11.45
C PHE A 90 0.98 -13.12 -10.67
N VAL A 91 1.30 -14.25 -10.02
CA VAL A 91 2.59 -14.44 -9.31
C VAL A 91 3.77 -14.23 -10.26
N ILE A 92 3.76 -14.89 -11.42
CA ILE A 92 4.84 -14.80 -12.40
C ILE A 92 5.05 -13.34 -12.85
N ALA A 93 3.98 -12.58 -13.11
CA ALA A 93 4.09 -11.20 -13.57
C ALA A 93 4.80 -10.27 -12.58
N PHE A 94 4.55 -10.42 -11.27
CA PHE A 94 5.27 -9.66 -10.25
C PHE A 94 6.75 -10.05 -10.21
N PHE A 95 7.07 -11.34 -10.30
CA PHE A 95 8.45 -11.80 -10.28
C PHE A 95 9.24 -11.44 -11.54
N MET A 96 8.57 -11.33 -12.69
CA MET A 96 9.16 -10.90 -13.96
C MET A 96 9.42 -9.40 -14.07
N SER A 97 8.73 -8.56 -13.30
CA SER A 97 8.94 -7.10 -13.32
C SER A 97 10.37 -6.74 -12.91
N TYR A 98 11.09 -5.95 -13.72
CA TYR A 98 12.53 -5.75 -13.53
C TYR A 98 12.85 -4.55 -12.63
N THR A 99 12.26 -3.39 -12.91
CA THR A 99 12.50 -2.15 -12.14
C THR A 99 11.42 -1.89 -11.09
N ARG A 100 11.72 -1.03 -10.12
CA ARG A 100 10.76 -0.59 -9.09
C ARG A 100 9.56 0.13 -9.73
N LEU A 101 9.80 0.96 -10.74
CA LEU A 101 8.74 1.64 -11.50
C LEU A 101 7.76 0.65 -12.13
N GLU A 102 8.29 -0.43 -12.73
CA GLU A 102 7.46 -1.40 -13.42
C GLU A 102 6.56 -2.20 -12.48
N LEU A 103 7.09 -2.57 -11.30
CA LEU A 103 6.28 -3.17 -10.24
C LEU A 103 5.13 -2.24 -9.82
N ARG A 104 5.41 -0.95 -9.65
CA ARG A 104 4.39 0.02 -9.23
C ARG A 104 3.36 0.28 -10.31
N VAL A 105 3.77 0.35 -11.58
CA VAL A 105 2.86 0.48 -12.71
C VAL A 105 1.95 -0.75 -12.79
N LEU A 106 2.49 -1.95 -12.61
CA LEU A 106 1.71 -3.19 -12.56
C LEU A 106 0.72 -3.16 -11.38
N ALA A 107 1.19 -2.83 -10.17
CA ALA A 107 0.35 -2.74 -8.97
C ALA A 107 -0.75 -1.69 -9.11
N ALA A 108 -0.45 -0.51 -9.67
CA ALA A 108 -1.44 0.55 -9.88
C ALA A 108 -2.51 0.16 -10.92
N ARG A 109 -2.13 -0.57 -11.98
CA ARG A 109 -3.09 -1.11 -12.96
C ARG A 109 -4.01 -2.15 -12.34
N ILE A 110 -3.45 -3.06 -11.54
CA ILE A 110 -4.22 -4.08 -10.81
C ILE A 110 -5.17 -3.38 -9.82
N LEU A 111 -4.68 -2.42 -9.03
CA LEU A 111 -5.49 -1.62 -8.11
C LEU A 111 -6.67 -0.96 -8.83
N PHE A 112 -6.42 -0.32 -9.98
CA PHE A 112 -7.47 0.31 -10.78
C PHE A 112 -8.52 -0.70 -11.25
N ILE A 113 -8.10 -1.84 -11.79
CA ILE A 113 -9.00 -2.90 -12.27
C ILE A 113 -9.88 -3.40 -11.12
N ILE A 114 -9.29 -3.69 -9.96
CA ILE A 114 -10.03 -4.20 -8.79
C ILE A 114 -11.04 -3.17 -8.30
N LEU A 115 -10.61 -1.91 -8.08
CA LEU A 115 -11.49 -0.86 -7.57
C LEU A 115 -12.67 -0.61 -8.52
N LEU A 116 -12.42 -0.50 -9.82
CA LEU A 116 -13.46 -0.26 -10.80
C LEU A 116 -14.44 -1.43 -10.90
N SER A 117 -13.93 -2.67 -10.97
CA SER A 117 -14.78 -3.85 -11.13
C SER A 117 -15.59 -4.14 -9.87
N CYS A 118 -14.98 -4.10 -8.68
CA CYS A 118 -15.70 -4.27 -7.42
C CYS A 118 -16.76 -3.18 -7.18
N MET A 119 -16.50 -1.94 -7.62
CA MET A 119 -17.51 -0.89 -7.58
C MET A 119 -18.73 -1.27 -8.45
N VAL A 120 -18.51 -1.82 -9.66
CA VAL A 120 -19.59 -2.31 -10.52
C VAL A 120 -20.32 -3.49 -9.87
N PHE A 121 -19.61 -4.47 -9.32
CA PHE A 121 -20.21 -5.65 -8.68
C PHE A 121 -21.12 -5.28 -7.49
N VAL A 122 -20.76 -4.25 -6.73
CA VAL A 122 -21.57 -3.79 -5.59
C VAL A 122 -22.77 -2.95 -6.04
N LEU A 123 -22.61 -2.09 -7.05
CA LEU A 123 -23.68 -1.22 -7.54
C LEU A 123 -24.69 -1.94 -8.45
N PHE A 124 -24.21 -2.91 -9.22
CA PHE A 124 -24.98 -3.66 -10.21
C PHE A 124 -24.62 -5.16 -10.13
N PRO A 125 -24.96 -5.85 -9.03
CA PRO A 125 -24.72 -7.27 -8.91
C PRO A 125 -25.50 -8.03 -9.98
N LEU A 126 -24.82 -8.95 -10.66
CA LEU A 126 -25.40 -9.84 -11.67
C LEU A 126 -25.19 -11.28 -11.23
N GLN A 127 -26.01 -12.21 -11.71
CA GLN A 127 -25.83 -13.64 -11.43
C GLN A 127 -25.62 -14.41 -12.73
N PHE A 128 -24.75 -15.42 -12.70
CA PHE A 128 -24.61 -16.36 -13.81
C PHE A 128 -25.85 -17.28 -13.91
N SER A 129 -26.35 -17.50 -15.14
CA SER A 129 -27.67 -18.15 -15.33
C SER A 129 -27.64 -19.64 -15.67
N PHE A 130 -26.51 -20.22 -16.10
CA PHE A 130 -26.50 -21.62 -16.53
C PHE A 130 -26.20 -22.57 -15.36
N GLU A 131 -26.87 -23.73 -15.37
CA GLU A 131 -26.55 -24.81 -14.44
C GLU A 131 -25.30 -25.54 -14.92
N LYS A 132 -24.38 -25.81 -13.99
CA LYS A 132 -23.17 -26.58 -14.29
C LYS A 132 -23.54 -28.06 -14.44
N PRO A 133 -23.11 -28.73 -15.52
CA PRO A 133 -23.24 -30.18 -15.64
C PRO A 133 -22.52 -30.94 -14.52
N GLU A 134 -22.81 -32.23 -14.38
CA GLU A 134 -22.09 -33.10 -13.45
C GLU A 134 -20.60 -33.17 -13.81
N ILE A 135 -19.74 -32.87 -12.84
CA ILE A 135 -18.29 -32.80 -13.02
C ILE A 135 -17.67 -34.19 -12.87
N GLN A 136 -17.05 -34.70 -13.93
CA GLN A 136 -16.43 -36.03 -13.95
C GLN A 136 -14.91 -35.98 -13.74
N SER A 137 -14.24 -34.97 -14.30
CA SER A 137 -12.80 -34.76 -14.24
C SER A 137 -12.45 -33.46 -13.51
N PHE A 138 -11.20 -33.36 -13.04
CA PHE A 138 -10.69 -32.17 -12.33
C PHE A 138 -11.52 -31.75 -11.10
N THR A 139 -12.19 -32.69 -10.44
CA THR A 139 -13.08 -32.46 -9.29
C THR A 139 -12.43 -31.62 -8.19
N PHE A 140 -11.13 -31.81 -7.93
CA PHE A 140 -10.37 -30.98 -7.00
C PHE A 140 -10.34 -29.49 -7.38
N LEU A 141 -10.12 -29.17 -8.67
CA LEU A 141 -10.08 -27.78 -9.13
C LEU A 141 -11.47 -27.14 -9.11
N PHE A 142 -12.50 -27.90 -9.49
CA PHE A 142 -13.89 -27.44 -9.39
C PHE A 142 -14.35 -27.27 -7.93
N GLY A 143 -13.89 -28.12 -7.01
CA GLY A 143 -14.17 -27.94 -5.58
C GLY A 143 -13.53 -26.67 -4.99
N ILE A 144 -12.36 -26.24 -5.48
CA ILE A 144 -11.81 -24.92 -5.12
C ILE A 144 -12.67 -23.80 -5.71
N LEU A 145 -13.12 -23.97 -6.95
CA LEU A 145 -13.93 -23.00 -7.67
C LEU A 145 -15.31 -22.75 -7.02
N GLU A 146 -15.85 -23.69 -6.26
CA GLU A 146 -17.11 -23.52 -5.51
C GLU A 146 -17.05 -22.40 -4.47
N ALA A 147 -15.85 -22.03 -4.00
CA ALA A 147 -15.67 -20.85 -3.14
C ALA A 147 -15.97 -19.54 -3.88
N ASP A 148 -15.95 -19.56 -5.22
CA ASP A 148 -16.29 -18.44 -6.07
C ASP A 148 -17.79 -18.48 -6.43
N LEU A 149 -18.58 -17.73 -5.67
CA LEU A 149 -20.02 -17.61 -5.88
C LEU A 149 -20.33 -16.98 -7.26
N PRO A 150 -21.48 -17.31 -7.87
CA PRO A 150 -21.79 -16.96 -9.27
C PRO A 150 -22.24 -15.50 -9.47
N PHE A 151 -21.69 -14.53 -8.73
CA PHE A 151 -22.18 -13.14 -8.71
C PHE A 151 -21.25 -12.09 -9.34
N ASN A 152 -19.94 -12.34 -9.42
CA ASN A 152 -18.97 -11.34 -9.90
C ASN A 152 -18.78 -11.38 -11.42
N GLN A 153 -19.88 -11.17 -12.16
CA GLN A 153 -19.93 -11.38 -13.62
C GLN A 153 -19.29 -10.23 -14.42
N LEU A 154 -19.92 -9.05 -14.42
CA LEU A 154 -19.57 -7.94 -15.31
C LEU A 154 -18.85 -6.82 -14.53
N PRO A 155 -17.60 -6.46 -14.86
CA PRO A 155 -16.74 -7.00 -15.93
C PRO A 155 -15.88 -8.21 -15.49
N SER A 156 -15.44 -9.05 -16.44
CA SER A 156 -14.56 -10.19 -16.11
C SER A 156 -13.15 -9.76 -15.68
N LEU A 157 -12.81 -10.02 -14.41
CA LEU A 157 -11.48 -9.76 -13.86
C LEU A 157 -10.40 -10.65 -14.48
N HIS A 158 -10.72 -11.89 -14.83
CA HIS A 158 -9.81 -12.81 -15.53
C HIS A 158 -9.32 -12.20 -16.85
N VAL A 159 -10.23 -11.64 -17.64
CA VAL A 159 -9.90 -11.01 -18.92
C VAL A 159 -9.14 -9.70 -18.71
N ALA A 160 -9.57 -8.86 -17.77
CA ALA A 160 -8.90 -7.60 -17.47
C ALA A 160 -7.45 -7.81 -17.01
N PHE A 161 -7.21 -8.78 -16.12
CA PHE A 161 -5.88 -9.16 -15.68
C PHE A 161 -5.07 -9.81 -16.79
N ALA A 162 -5.63 -10.73 -17.59
CA ALA A 162 -4.91 -11.34 -18.70
C ALA A 162 -4.25 -10.29 -19.61
N ILE A 163 -4.97 -9.21 -19.93
CA ILE A 163 -4.46 -8.08 -20.74
C ILE A 163 -3.29 -7.35 -20.04
N VAL A 164 -3.46 -6.98 -18.78
CA VAL A 164 -2.45 -6.20 -18.05
C VAL A 164 -1.21 -7.03 -17.74
N LEU A 165 -1.38 -8.28 -17.31
CA LEU A 165 -0.29 -9.21 -17.02
C LEU A 165 0.51 -9.51 -18.29
N TRP A 166 -0.16 -9.82 -19.40
CA TRP A 166 0.51 -10.00 -20.70
C TRP A 166 1.30 -8.76 -21.11
N SER A 167 0.70 -7.57 -20.99
CA SER A 167 1.37 -6.32 -21.33
C SER A 167 2.63 -6.09 -20.50
N SER A 168 2.66 -6.55 -19.24
CA SER A 168 3.83 -6.44 -18.36
C SER A 168 4.92 -7.47 -18.72
N MET A 169 4.52 -8.72 -18.98
CA MET A 169 5.43 -9.86 -19.18
C MET A 169 6.07 -9.92 -20.56
N LYS A 170 5.34 -9.53 -21.64
CA LYS A 170 5.73 -9.79 -23.04
C LYS A 170 7.11 -9.29 -23.47
N LYS A 171 7.64 -8.25 -22.81
CA LYS A 171 8.96 -7.66 -23.12
C LYS A 171 10.13 -8.48 -22.57
N TYR A 172 9.88 -9.34 -21.59
CA TYR A 172 10.89 -10.18 -20.97
C TYR A 172 11.01 -11.57 -21.60
N ILE A 173 10.01 -11.97 -22.39
CA ILE A 173 10.00 -13.25 -23.08
C ILE A 173 10.70 -13.10 -24.43
N LYS A 174 11.99 -13.43 -24.48
CA LYS A 174 12.83 -13.32 -25.69
C LYS A 174 12.56 -14.43 -26.71
N ASN A 175 12.34 -15.67 -26.24
CA ASN A 175 12.08 -16.81 -27.11
C ASN A 175 10.69 -16.66 -27.75
N ARG A 176 10.64 -16.62 -29.09
CA ARG A 176 9.41 -16.40 -29.87
C ARG A 176 8.35 -17.47 -29.62
N TRP A 177 8.75 -18.73 -29.46
CA TRP A 177 7.83 -19.84 -29.21
C TRP A 177 7.19 -19.74 -27.83
N ILE A 178 7.99 -19.48 -26.80
CA ILE A 178 7.46 -19.24 -25.44
C ILE A 178 6.55 -18.01 -25.44
N LYS A 179 6.92 -16.95 -26.16
CA LYS A 179 6.10 -15.73 -26.26
C LYS A 179 4.74 -15.99 -26.89
N ILE A 180 4.71 -16.74 -28.01
CA ILE A 180 3.45 -17.13 -28.67
C ILE A 180 2.64 -18.05 -27.75
N PHE A 181 3.27 -19.05 -27.14
CA PHE A 181 2.62 -19.96 -26.19
C PHE A 181 1.98 -19.20 -25.03
N THR A 182 2.70 -18.28 -24.38
CA THR A 182 2.17 -17.47 -23.28
C THR A 182 1.04 -16.55 -23.76
N ALA A 183 1.15 -15.96 -24.95
CA ALA A 183 0.07 -15.14 -25.51
C ALA A 183 -1.20 -15.96 -25.74
N LEU A 184 -1.06 -17.14 -26.34
CA LEU A 184 -2.16 -18.08 -26.54
C LEU A 184 -2.75 -18.55 -25.20
N TRP A 185 -1.91 -18.74 -24.18
CA TRP A 185 -2.38 -19.11 -22.85
C TRP A 185 -3.24 -18.02 -22.20
N PHE A 186 -2.90 -16.74 -22.36
CA PHE A 186 -3.77 -15.65 -21.92
C PHE A 186 -5.09 -15.59 -22.68
N TRP A 187 -5.10 -15.95 -23.97
CA TRP A 187 -6.35 -16.14 -24.70
C TRP A 187 -7.17 -17.32 -24.18
N LEU A 188 -6.51 -18.44 -23.81
CA LEU A 188 -7.17 -19.59 -23.19
C LEU A 188 -7.76 -19.24 -21.83
N ILE A 189 -7.12 -18.38 -21.03
CA ILE A 189 -7.68 -17.85 -19.77
C ILE A 189 -8.96 -17.06 -20.05
N ALA A 190 -8.98 -16.22 -21.09
CA ALA A 190 -10.17 -15.45 -21.43
C ALA A 190 -11.29 -16.32 -22.01
N LEU A 191 -10.94 -17.34 -22.80
CA LEU A 191 -11.92 -18.27 -23.38
C LEU A 191 -12.48 -19.23 -22.32
N SER A 192 -11.64 -19.65 -21.36
CA SER A 192 -12.04 -20.61 -20.34
C SER A 192 -13.16 -20.08 -19.45
N THR A 193 -13.26 -18.77 -19.24
CA THR A 193 -14.31 -18.17 -18.39
C THR A 193 -15.72 -18.54 -18.84
N VAL A 194 -15.94 -18.61 -20.15
CA VAL A 194 -17.24 -18.98 -20.72
C VAL A 194 -17.38 -20.49 -20.84
N LEU A 195 -16.30 -21.22 -21.19
CA LEU A 195 -16.35 -22.69 -21.34
C LEU A 195 -16.49 -23.45 -20.02
N VAL A 196 -16.11 -22.84 -18.89
CA VAL A 196 -16.32 -23.40 -17.55
C VAL A 196 -17.56 -22.84 -16.85
N TYR A 197 -18.43 -22.16 -17.61
CA TYR A 197 -19.69 -21.60 -17.11
C TYR A 197 -19.48 -20.71 -15.87
N GLN A 198 -18.52 -19.79 -15.96
CA GLN A 198 -18.22 -18.81 -14.91
C GLN A 198 -18.60 -17.39 -15.30
N HIS A 199 -18.61 -17.09 -16.60
CA HIS A 199 -18.92 -15.78 -17.15
C HIS A 199 -19.81 -15.91 -18.38
N HIS A 200 -20.65 -14.91 -18.59
CA HIS A 200 -21.36 -14.72 -19.84
C HIS A 200 -20.50 -14.00 -20.86
N PHE A 201 -20.87 -14.08 -22.14
CA PHE A 201 -20.09 -13.47 -23.21
C PHE A 201 -19.84 -11.98 -23.01
N ILE A 202 -20.82 -11.23 -22.48
CA ILE A 202 -20.71 -9.77 -22.24
C ILE A 202 -19.59 -9.41 -21.25
N ASP A 203 -19.21 -10.33 -20.37
CA ASP A 203 -18.20 -10.08 -19.34
C ASP A 203 -16.80 -10.01 -19.95
N ILE A 204 -16.60 -10.67 -21.10
CA ILE A 204 -15.32 -10.67 -21.84
C ILE A 204 -15.01 -9.27 -22.42
N PRO A 205 -15.83 -8.66 -23.30
CA PRO A 205 -15.52 -7.35 -23.88
C PRO A 205 -15.49 -6.25 -22.81
N THR A 206 -16.30 -6.34 -21.77
CA THR A 206 -16.28 -5.38 -20.65
C THR A 206 -15.02 -5.53 -19.80
N GLY A 207 -14.59 -6.76 -19.50
CA GLY A 207 -13.29 -7.06 -18.88
C GLY A 207 -12.13 -6.57 -19.72
N ALA A 208 -12.20 -6.78 -21.05
CA ALA A 208 -11.19 -6.30 -21.98
C ALA A 208 -11.11 -4.76 -21.99
N MET A 209 -12.26 -4.09 -22.01
CA MET A 209 -12.35 -2.64 -21.92
C MET A 209 -11.69 -2.10 -20.65
N VAL A 210 -11.98 -2.70 -19.48
CA VAL A 210 -11.36 -2.31 -18.21
C VAL A 210 -9.84 -2.52 -18.21
N GLY A 211 -9.37 -3.66 -18.73
CA GLY A 211 -7.93 -3.94 -18.87
C GLY A 211 -7.23 -2.94 -19.78
N LEU A 212 -7.82 -2.61 -20.94
CA LEU A 212 -7.29 -1.63 -21.88
C LEU A 212 -7.31 -0.20 -21.30
N LEU A 213 -8.37 0.15 -20.56
CA LEU A 213 -8.48 1.44 -19.88
C LEU A 213 -7.39 1.60 -18.81
N ALA A 214 -7.08 0.54 -18.06
CA ALA A 214 -5.97 0.52 -17.11
C ALA A 214 -4.62 0.80 -17.80
N LEU A 215 -4.37 0.18 -18.96
CA LEU A 215 -3.16 0.43 -19.76
C LEU A 215 -3.11 1.86 -20.31
N TYR A 216 -4.26 2.43 -20.67
CA TYR A 216 -4.37 3.78 -21.22
C TYR A 216 -4.13 4.87 -20.16
N ILE A 217 -4.74 4.73 -18.97
CA ILE A 217 -4.65 5.71 -17.89
C ILE A 217 -3.26 5.64 -17.23
N ILE A 218 -2.79 4.42 -16.92
CA ILE A 218 -1.58 4.19 -16.12
C ILE A 218 -0.44 3.78 -17.05
N LYS A 219 0.29 4.78 -17.56
CA LYS A 219 1.45 4.62 -18.45
C LYS A 219 2.76 4.75 -17.66
N LYS A 220 3.81 4.05 -18.10
CA LYS A 220 5.13 4.12 -17.45
C LYS A 220 5.75 5.52 -17.62
N GLU A 221 5.48 6.14 -18.76
CA GLU A 221 6.03 7.43 -19.18
C GLU A 221 5.33 8.62 -18.52
N LYS A 222 4.11 8.42 -18.00
CA LYS A 222 3.35 9.48 -17.33
C LYS A 222 3.68 9.48 -15.84
N GLN A 223 4.27 10.58 -15.38
CA GLN A 223 4.49 10.78 -13.94
C GLN A 223 3.14 10.97 -13.23
N SER A 224 2.75 9.98 -12.44
CA SER A 224 1.57 10.05 -11.56
C SER A 224 1.98 9.85 -10.12
N VAL A 225 1.20 10.39 -9.18
CA VAL A 225 1.48 10.26 -7.74
C VAL A 225 1.54 8.78 -7.32
N PHE A 226 0.69 7.93 -7.91
CA PHE A 226 0.68 6.48 -7.67
C PHE A 226 1.92 5.74 -8.19
N THR A 227 2.60 6.26 -9.20
CA THR A 227 3.79 5.60 -9.77
C THR A 227 5.09 6.15 -9.19
N HIS A 228 5.12 7.45 -8.89
CA HIS A 228 6.33 8.20 -8.52
C HIS A 228 6.39 8.61 -7.04
N GLY A 229 5.37 8.35 -6.23
CA GLY A 229 5.43 8.59 -4.78
C GLY A 229 6.61 7.89 -4.10
N PHE A 230 7.27 8.52 -3.13
CA PHE A 230 8.42 7.87 -2.48
C PHE A 230 7.94 6.70 -1.60
N THR A 231 8.39 5.47 -1.90
CA THR A 231 8.03 4.26 -1.15
C THR A 231 9.17 3.27 -1.11
N THR A 232 9.19 2.49 -0.04
CA THR A 232 10.26 1.53 0.25
C THR A 232 9.63 0.20 0.68
N PRO A 233 10.39 -0.91 0.70
CA PRO A 233 9.89 -2.16 1.24
C PRO A 233 9.34 -2.03 2.67
N ARG A 234 9.86 -1.07 3.45
CA ARG A 234 9.37 -0.76 4.79
C ARG A 234 7.97 -0.13 4.77
N SER A 235 7.69 0.80 3.84
CA SER A 235 6.35 1.40 3.71
C SER A 235 5.32 0.37 3.26
N LEU A 236 5.69 -0.54 2.35
CA LEU A 236 4.84 -1.66 1.96
C LEU A 236 4.57 -2.64 3.10
N LYS A 237 5.56 -2.90 3.96
CA LYS A 237 5.36 -3.67 5.19
C LYS A 237 4.32 -3.01 6.10
N MET A 238 4.34 -1.69 6.24
CA MET A 238 3.31 -0.97 6.99
C MET A 238 1.94 -1.05 6.31
N ALA A 239 1.89 -0.96 4.98
CA ALA A 239 0.65 -1.19 4.23
C ALA A 239 0.04 -2.56 4.50
N LEU A 240 0.86 -3.62 4.62
CA LEU A 240 0.42 -4.95 5.02
C LEU A 240 -0.18 -4.99 6.44
N TYR A 241 0.36 -4.24 7.40
CA TYR A 241 -0.25 -4.18 8.73
C TYR A 241 -1.63 -3.53 8.70
N TYR A 242 -1.78 -2.44 7.95
CA TYR A 242 -3.07 -1.77 7.81
C TYR A 242 -4.09 -2.60 7.02
N ILE A 243 -3.67 -3.34 6.00
CA ILE A 243 -4.60 -4.20 5.25
C ILE A 243 -5.08 -5.38 6.10
N VAL A 244 -4.24 -5.94 6.98
CA VAL A 244 -4.67 -6.96 7.94
C VAL A 244 -5.73 -6.38 8.88
N GLY A 245 -5.54 -5.14 9.39
CA GLY A 245 -6.56 -4.45 10.17
C GLY A 245 -7.85 -4.22 9.38
N ALA A 246 -7.76 -3.90 8.08
CA ALA A 246 -8.91 -3.78 7.20
C ALA A 246 -9.63 -5.13 7.02
N VAL A 247 -8.91 -6.24 6.80
CA VAL A 247 -9.48 -7.60 6.73
C VAL A 247 -10.27 -7.92 7.99
N LEU A 248 -9.67 -7.73 9.17
CA LEU A 248 -10.35 -8.00 10.44
C LEU A 248 -11.60 -7.13 10.62
N SER A 249 -11.53 -5.86 10.22
CA SER A 249 -12.67 -4.95 10.28
C SER A 249 -13.80 -5.38 9.33
N MET A 250 -13.46 -5.83 8.12
CA MET A 250 -14.44 -6.35 7.17
C MET A 250 -15.11 -7.63 7.67
N LEU A 251 -14.34 -8.56 8.25
CA LEU A 251 -14.90 -9.78 8.85
C LEU A 251 -15.89 -9.43 9.98
N MET A 252 -15.54 -8.46 10.84
CA MET A 252 -16.45 -7.97 11.88
C MET A 252 -17.68 -7.27 11.30
N ALA A 253 -17.54 -6.58 10.16
CA ALA A 253 -18.67 -5.94 9.49
C ALA A 253 -19.70 -6.95 8.98
N PHE A 254 -19.28 -8.11 8.50
CA PHE A 254 -20.18 -9.20 8.13
C PHE A 254 -20.71 -9.99 9.32
N TYR A 255 -19.93 -10.12 10.40
CA TYR A 255 -20.34 -10.85 11.60
C TYR A 255 -21.40 -10.10 12.44
N LEU A 256 -21.31 -8.78 12.50
CA LEU A 256 -22.24 -7.94 13.28
C LEU A 256 -23.42 -7.47 12.43
N SER A 257 -24.58 -7.31 13.05
CA SER A 257 -25.77 -6.74 12.41
C SER A 257 -25.93 -5.23 12.69
N SER A 258 -26.75 -4.57 11.89
CA SER A 258 -27.20 -3.18 12.09
C SER A 258 -26.05 -2.17 12.18
N TRP A 259 -26.08 -1.24 13.14
CA TRP A 259 -25.10 -0.17 13.33
C TRP A 259 -23.66 -0.66 13.53
N GLY A 260 -23.48 -1.86 14.09
CA GLY A 260 -22.16 -2.47 14.26
C GLY A 260 -21.47 -2.71 12.90
N SER A 261 -22.21 -3.19 11.90
CA SER A 261 -21.69 -3.41 10.55
C SER A 261 -21.18 -2.11 9.93
N TRP A 262 -21.99 -1.05 9.95
CA TRP A 262 -21.62 0.27 9.41
C TRP A 262 -20.40 0.89 10.10
N PHE A 263 -20.29 0.73 11.42
CA PHE A 263 -19.13 1.19 12.17
C PHE A 263 -17.85 0.48 11.75
N PHE A 264 -17.89 -0.85 11.59
CA PHE A 264 -16.74 -1.62 11.15
C PHE A 264 -16.42 -1.43 9.65
N LEU A 265 -17.42 -1.17 8.80
CA LEU A 265 -17.20 -0.74 7.41
C LEU A 265 -16.46 0.60 7.37
N TRP A 266 -16.79 1.53 8.26
CA TRP A 266 -16.08 2.80 8.35
C TRP A 266 -14.62 2.63 8.77
N ILE A 267 -14.35 1.78 9.78
CA ILE A 267 -12.98 1.40 10.16
C ILE A 267 -12.27 0.72 9.00
N PHE A 268 -12.92 -0.23 8.32
CA PHE A 268 -12.39 -0.91 7.14
C PHE A 268 -11.97 0.09 6.06
N THR A 269 -12.85 1.02 5.66
CA THR A 269 -12.54 2.03 4.65
C THR A 269 -11.38 2.91 5.08
N SER A 270 -11.35 3.35 6.35
CA SER A 270 -10.25 4.14 6.89
C SER A 270 -8.91 3.39 6.80
N LEU A 271 -8.85 2.14 7.27
CA LEU A 271 -7.62 1.35 7.30
C LEU A 271 -7.18 0.90 5.90
N LEU A 272 -8.11 0.58 5.01
CA LEU A 272 -7.82 0.24 3.62
C LEU A 272 -7.18 1.44 2.90
N LEU A 273 -7.73 2.65 3.07
CA LEU A 273 -7.16 3.86 2.49
C LEU A 273 -5.78 4.19 3.08
N VAL A 274 -5.60 4.05 4.40
CA VAL A 274 -4.28 4.20 5.04
C VAL A 274 -3.29 3.17 4.47
N SER A 275 -3.73 1.93 4.26
CA SER A 275 -2.91 0.90 3.63
C SER A 275 -2.45 1.31 2.22
N ILE A 276 -3.36 1.82 1.38
CA ILE A 276 -3.04 2.34 0.03
C ILE A 276 -2.06 3.52 0.13
N ILE A 277 -2.26 4.43 1.08
CA ILE A 277 -1.36 5.58 1.31
C ILE A 277 0.07 5.11 1.59
N TYR A 278 0.25 4.11 2.45
CA TYR A 278 1.56 3.55 2.76
C TYR A 278 2.18 2.77 1.58
N ALA A 279 1.36 2.09 0.78
CA ALA A 279 1.84 1.30 -0.36
C ALA A 279 2.35 2.19 -1.51
N PHE A 280 1.66 3.31 -1.77
CA PHE A 280 1.93 4.20 -2.90
C PHE A 280 2.57 5.54 -2.53
N GLY A 281 2.76 5.83 -1.24
CA GLY A 281 3.43 7.07 -0.77
C GLY A 281 2.55 8.30 -0.93
N LEU A 282 1.24 8.15 -0.72
CA LEU A 282 0.24 9.20 -0.97
C LEU A 282 0.01 10.07 0.28
N ASN A 283 1.08 10.53 0.93
CA ASN A 283 1.03 11.15 2.26
C ASN A 283 0.06 12.35 2.33
N ILE A 284 -0.04 13.10 1.23
CA ILE A 284 -0.95 14.25 1.07
C ILE A 284 -2.42 13.82 1.13
N LEU A 285 -2.77 12.59 0.74
CA LEU A 285 -4.15 12.11 0.83
C LEU A 285 -4.62 12.00 2.28
N LEU A 286 -3.71 11.73 3.23
CA LEU A 286 -4.03 11.60 4.64
C LEU A 286 -4.45 12.93 5.29
N ALA A 287 -3.69 14.01 5.04
CA ALA A 287 -3.89 15.29 5.71
C ALA A 287 -3.54 16.53 4.86
N GLY A 288 -3.56 16.44 3.53
CA GLY A 288 -3.31 17.57 2.64
C GLY A 288 -1.85 18.03 2.62
N LYS A 289 -1.56 19.10 1.85
CA LYS A 289 -0.19 19.60 1.64
C LYS A 289 0.46 20.11 2.92
N ASN A 290 -0.33 20.76 3.79
CA ASN A 290 0.14 21.30 5.07
C ASN A 290 -0.01 20.29 6.22
N ALA A 291 -0.22 19.01 5.91
CA ALA A 291 -0.48 17.94 6.88
C ALA A 291 -1.56 18.30 7.93
N LYS A 292 -2.56 19.10 7.53
CA LYS A 292 -3.80 19.40 8.27
C LYS A 292 -4.99 18.82 7.52
N ALA A 293 -5.69 17.89 8.17
CA ALA A 293 -6.85 17.24 7.58
C ALA A 293 -8.01 18.23 7.34
N SER A 294 -8.54 18.22 6.13
CA SER A 294 -9.80 18.86 5.75
C SER A 294 -11.01 18.04 6.23
N TRP A 295 -12.21 18.59 6.11
CA TRP A 295 -13.43 17.96 6.65
C TRP A 295 -13.66 16.53 6.10
N TRP A 296 -13.41 16.28 4.81
CA TRP A 296 -13.62 14.95 4.23
C TRP A 296 -12.55 13.95 4.68
N GLN A 297 -11.30 14.41 4.90
CA GLN A 297 -10.24 13.59 5.47
C GLN A 297 -10.56 13.22 6.91
N TRP A 298 -11.16 14.14 7.66
CA TRP A 298 -11.68 13.86 8.99
C TRP A 298 -12.75 12.77 8.97
N VAL A 299 -13.73 12.88 8.07
CA VAL A 299 -14.77 11.86 7.95
C VAL A 299 -14.16 10.51 7.58
N LEU A 300 -13.24 10.43 6.63
CA LEU A 300 -12.68 9.14 6.18
C LEU A 300 -11.66 8.54 7.15
N PHE A 301 -10.82 9.36 7.80
CA PHE A 301 -9.68 8.90 8.60
C PHE A 301 -9.86 9.09 10.10
N ALA A 302 -11.03 9.52 10.58
CA ALA A 302 -11.29 9.66 12.01
C ALA A 302 -11.00 8.40 12.83
N PRO A 303 -11.33 7.16 12.41
CA PRO A 303 -10.96 5.97 13.16
C PRO A 303 -9.45 5.83 13.33
N TYR A 304 -8.69 6.09 12.26
CA TYR A 304 -7.23 6.10 12.28
C TYR A 304 -6.66 7.22 13.16
N PHE A 305 -7.17 8.45 13.05
CA PHE A 305 -6.73 9.58 13.88
C PHE A 305 -7.04 9.35 15.36
N LEU A 306 -8.21 8.78 15.67
CA LEU A 306 -8.59 8.43 17.03
C LEU A 306 -7.68 7.34 17.60
N GLY A 307 -7.40 6.28 16.83
CA GLY A 307 -6.46 5.23 17.24
C GLY A 307 -5.07 5.78 17.56
N ASN A 308 -4.55 6.69 16.71
CA ASN A 308 -3.26 7.33 16.95
C ASN A 308 -3.27 8.30 18.14
N TYR A 309 -4.38 9.01 18.37
CA TYR A 309 -4.54 9.87 19.53
C TYR A 309 -4.58 9.05 20.83
N LEU A 310 -5.33 7.94 20.86
CA LEU A 310 -5.40 7.04 22.02
C LEU A 310 -4.03 6.41 22.30
N SER A 311 -3.31 5.97 21.25
CA SER A 311 -1.94 5.49 21.35
C SER A 311 -1.02 6.56 21.97
N TRP A 312 -1.08 7.79 21.47
CA TRP A 312 -0.31 8.90 22.04
C TRP A 312 -0.68 9.16 23.51
N GLN A 313 -1.96 9.22 23.86
CA GLN A 313 -2.42 9.43 25.25
C GLN A 313 -1.89 8.36 26.21
N TYR A 314 -1.83 7.11 25.76
CA TYR A 314 -1.29 6.00 26.54
C TYR A 314 0.22 6.13 26.76
N TYR A 315 0.98 6.35 25.69
CA TYR A 315 2.45 6.35 25.75
C TYR A 315 3.05 7.66 26.26
N LYS A 316 2.38 8.81 26.09
CA LYS A 316 2.93 10.12 26.49
C LYS A 316 3.32 10.18 27.98
N ARG A 317 2.61 9.43 28.83
CA ARG A 317 2.84 9.37 30.28
C ARG A 317 4.20 8.79 30.66
N LYS A 318 4.80 7.99 29.75
CA LYS A 318 6.08 7.30 29.96
C LYS A 318 7.25 8.03 29.30
N LEU A 319 7.00 9.14 28.61
CA LEU A 319 7.96 9.77 27.72
C LEU A 319 8.12 11.25 28.09
N SER A 320 9.36 11.67 28.28
CA SER A 320 9.66 13.09 28.47
C SER A 320 9.27 13.89 27.22
N LEU A 321 8.69 15.07 27.46
CA LEU A 321 8.14 15.96 26.44
C LEU A 321 9.19 16.33 25.39
N MET A 322 10.32 16.88 25.84
CA MET A 322 11.37 17.40 24.99
C MET A 322 12.75 17.19 25.60
N VAL A 323 13.77 17.20 24.74
CA VAL A 323 15.17 17.26 25.12
C VAL A 323 15.86 18.32 24.28
N LYS A 324 16.81 19.04 24.88
CA LYS A 324 17.70 19.96 24.18
C LYS A 324 18.80 19.16 23.48
N LEU A 325 18.97 19.34 22.18
CA LEU A 325 20.06 18.69 21.43
C LEU A 325 21.29 19.59 21.43
N LYS A 326 21.26 20.65 20.64
CA LYS A 326 22.34 21.63 20.51
C LYS A 326 21.77 22.99 20.13
N ASP A 327 22.54 24.05 20.38
CA ASP A 327 22.15 25.42 20.09
C ASP A 327 20.78 25.74 20.71
N ASN A 328 19.82 26.17 19.91
CA ASN A 328 18.42 26.39 20.31
C ASN A 328 17.47 25.36 19.67
N VAL A 329 17.98 24.14 19.39
CA VAL A 329 17.21 23.04 18.81
C VAL A 329 16.82 22.02 19.87
N TYR A 330 15.52 21.78 19.96
CA TYR A 330 14.87 20.84 20.86
C TYR A 330 14.12 19.78 20.05
N PHE A 331 13.99 18.57 20.58
CA PHE A 331 13.13 17.56 19.95
C PHE A 331 12.43 16.66 20.96
N GLY A 332 11.31 16.06 20.54
CA GLY A 332 10.55 15.18 21.41
C GLY A 332 9.22 14.69 20.86
N ARG A 333 8.29 14.39 21.77
CA ARG A 333 6.97 13.83 21.46
C ARG A 333 5.93 14.91 21.21
N TYR A 334 4.75 14.53 20.74
CA TYR A 334 3.70 15.51 20.51
C TYR A 334 3.26 16.12 21.87
N PRO A 335 3.23 17.46 21.99
CA PRO A 335 2.81 18.15 23.21
C PRO A 335 1.29 18.08 23.39
N SER A 336 0.83 17.98 24.63
CA SER A 336 -0.57 18.24 24.95
C SER A 336 -0.87 19.75 24.96
N GLN A 337 -2.15 20.12 25.00
CA GLN A 337 -2.56 21.53 25.02
C GLN A 337 -1.90 22.34 26.14
N GLU A 338 -1.85 21.79 27.35
CA GLU A 338 -1.23 22.42 28.51
C GLU A 338 0.30 22.51 28.38
N GLU A 339 0.93 21.55 27.70
CA GLU A 339 2.38 21.48 27.54
C GLU A 339 2.93 22.45 26.49
N TYR A 340 2.09 23.03 25.63
CA TYR A 340 2.53 24.10 24.74
C TYR A 340 3.01 25.33 25.52
N GLN A 341 2.47 25.59 26.73
CA GLN A 341 2.92 26.68 27.58
C GLN A 341 4.39 26.49 28.00
N VAL A 342 4.81 25.25 28.26
CA VAL A 342 6.20 24.91 28.60
C VAL A 342 7.15 25.24 27.44
N LEU A 343 6.69 25.13 26.19
CA LEU A 343 7.50 25.53 25.02
C LEU A 343 7.68 27.04 24.96
N VAL A 344 6.61 27.81 25.21
CA VAL A 344 6.64 29.27 25.26
C VAL A 344 7.56 29.76 26.39
N GLU A 345 7.48 29.16 27.58
CA GLU A 345 8.35 29.48 28.72
C GLU A 345 9.83 29.22 28.44
N LYS A 346 10.14 28.26 27.57
CA LYS A 346 11.52 27.99 27.11
C LYS A 346 11.96 28.88 25.94
N CYS A 347 11.19 29.90 25.59
CA CYS A 347 11.46 30.81 24.47
C CYS A 347 11.64 30.05 23.15
N ILE A 348 10.88 28.97 22.94
CA ILE A 348 10.80 28.29 21.64
C ILE A 348 9.77 29.05 20.82
N GLY A 349 10.16 29.55 19.64
CA GLY A 349 9.31 30.32 18.73
C GLY A 349 8.64 29.48 17.63
N MET A 350 9.23 28.34 17.26
CA MET A 350 8.75 27.53 16.13
C MET A 350 8.72 26.03 16.42
N ALA A 351 7.65 25.34 16.00
CA ALA A 351 7.53 23.89 16.08
C ALA A 351 7.51 23.26 14.69
N ILE A 352 8.29 22.20 14.50
CA ILE A 352 8.26 21.36 13.29
C ILE A 352 7.57 20.05 13.65
N ASN A 353 6.35 19.89 13.16
CA ASN A 353 5.46 18.78 13.45
C ASN A 353 5.49 17.74 12.32
N LEU A 354 5.98 16.55 12.65
CA LEU A 354 6.13 15.40 11.75
C LEU A 354 5.05 14.33 11.97
N ALA A 355 4.06 14.61 12.83
CA ALA A 355 3.00 13.69 13.21
C ALA A 355 1.72 13.94 12.40
N THR A 356 1.75 13.59 11.12
CA THR A 356 0.63 13.73 10.18
C THR A 356 -0.66 13.06 10.68
N GLU A 357 -0.56 12.02 11.48
CA GLU A 357 -1.68 11.29 12.05
C GLU A 357 -2.31 11.97 13.29
N GLN A 358 -1.63 12.94 13.89
CA GLN A 358 -2.11 13.64 15.09
C GLN A 358 -2.91 14.88 14.72
N GLN A 359 -4.19 14.66 14.42
CA GLN A 359 -5.12 15.71 13.99
C GLN A 359 -6.08 16.18 15.11
N ILE A 360 -6.35 15.35 16.12
CA ILE A 360 -7.40 15.61 17.14
C ILE A 360 -7.10 16.83 18.01
N GLN A 361 -5.85 17.02 18.40
CA GLN A 361 -5.50 18.14 19.26
C GLN A 361 -5.43 19.46 18.49
N LYS A 362 -6.12 20.47 19.01
CA LYS A 362 -5.92 21.85 18.56
C LYS A 362 -4.57 22.34 19.06
N THR A 363 -3.77 22.89 18.16
CA THR A 363 -2.49 23.53 18.48
C THR A 363 -2.67 25.04 18.55
N VAL A 364 -2.15 25.67 19.60
CA VAL A 364 -2.18 27.12 19.82
C VAL A 364 -0.83 27.78 19.45
N PHE A 365 0.17 26.95 19.12
CA PHE A 365 1.55 27.36 18.88
C PHE A 365 1.89 27.43 17.38
N SER A 366 2.79 28.33 17.00
CA SER A 366 3.25 28.46 15.60
C SER A 366 3.95 27.17 15.16
N GLN A 367 3.50 26.56 14.07
CA GLN A 367 4.05 25.29 13.62
C GLN A 367 4.10 25.15 12.10
N ILE A 368 5.14 24.50 11.63
CA ILE A 368 5.27 23.94 10.29
C ILE A 368 4.98 22.45 10.38
N ARG A 369 4.13 21.96 9.48
CA ARG A 369 3.70 20.56 9.43
C ARG A 369 4.21 19.89 8.18
N LEU A 370 5.02 18.85 8.33
CA LEU A 370 5.57 18.08 7.21
C LEU A 370 4.89 16.71 7.13
N PRO A 371 4.45 16.26 5.94
CA PRO A 371 3.64 15.06 5.77
C PRO A 371 4.48 13.77 5.82
N PHE A 372 5.13 13.51 6.95
CA PHE A 372 5.92 12.29 7.18
C PHE A 372 5.00 11.14 7.58
N LEU A 373 5.24 9.95 7.03
CA LEU A 373 4.57 8.71 7.45
C LEU A 373 5.36 8.03 8.56
N ASP A 374 4.66 7.49 9.57
CA ASP A 374 5.31 6.81 10.69
C ASP A 374 5.97 5.49 10.28
N GLN A 375 7.11 5.17 10.91
CA GLN A 375 7.90 3.94 10.68
C GLN A 375 8.30 3.67 9.22
N THR A 376 8.53 4.72 8.45
CA THR A 376 9.00 4.61 7.05
C THR A 376 10.34 5.32 6.87
N ILE A 377 11.08 4.87 5.86
CA ILE A 377 12.19 5.65 5.29
C ILE A 377 11.56 6.91 4.68
N GLN A 378 12.10 8.08 5.01
CA GLN A 378 11.66 9.36 4.45
C GLN A 378 12.50 9.68 3.21
N SER A 379 11.93 10.39 2.24
CA SER A 379 12.68 10.89 1.09
C SER A 379 13.73 11.91 1.55
N SER A 380 14.94 11.87 0.98
CA SER A 380 16.00 12.81 1.32
C SER A 380 15.60 14.26 1.06
N GLU A 381 14.79 14.52 0.03
CA GLU A 381 14.26 15.85 -0.29
C GLU A 381 13.35 16.38 0.82
N ALA A 382 12.39 15.56 1.29
CA ALA A 382 11.50 15.97 2.38
C ALA A 382 12.24 16.14 3.72
N LEU A 383 13.28 15.34 3.98
CA LEU A 383 14.19 15.56 5.11
C LEU A 383 14.94 16.87 4.97
N HIS A 384 15.47 17.17 3.78
CA HIS A 384 16.20 18.41 3.54
C HIS A 384 15.32 19.64 3.76
N VAL A 385 14.06 19.62 3.30
CA VAL A 385 13.09 20.69 3.58
C VAL A 385 12.92 20.90 5.10
N GLY A 386 12.82 19.82 5.88
CA GLY A 386 12.75 19.93 7.33
C GLY A 386 14.04 20.49 7.95
N VAL A 387 15.22 20.12 7.43
CA VAL A 387 16.52 20.65 7.87
C VAL A 387 16.63 22.14 7.58
N GLN A 388 16.17 22.58 6.40
CA GLN A 388 16.12 24.01 6.05
C GLN A 388 15.21 24.79 7.00
N HIS A 389 14.08 24.22 7.42
CA HIS A 389 13.24 24.84 8.44
C HIS A 389 13.91 24.91 9.81
N ILE A 390 14.72 23.92 10.21
CA ILE A 390 15.49 24.02 11.45
C ILE A 390 16.48 25.18 11.36
N GLU A 391 17.27 25.26 10.28
CA GLU A 391 18.27 26.32 10.11
C GLU A 391 17.63 27.71 10.04
N ALA A 392 16.48 27.86 9.38
CA ALA A 392 15.80 29.13 9.20
C ALA A 392 15.25 29.73 10.52
N TYR A 393 14.93 28.88 11.51
CA TYR A 393 14.28 29.32 12.76
C TYR A 393 15.12 29.03 14.01
N GLN A 394 16.35 28.51 13.88
CA GLN A 394 17.16 28.11 15.04
C GLN A 394 17.37 29.24 16.03
N ASP A 395 17.53 30.48 15.57
CA ASP A 395 17.74 31.66 16.43
C ASP A 395 16.51 31.97 17.32
N GLU A 396 15.30 31.64 16.85
CA GLU A 396 14.04 31.78 17.58
C GLU A 396 13.73 30.61 18.52
N GLY A 397 14.54 29.54 18.50
CA GLY A 397 14.26 28.29 19.19
C GLY A 397 13.29 27.40 18.41
N VAL A 398 13.78 26.20 18.06
CA VAL A 398 13.04 25.22 17.25
C VAL A 398 12.74 23.97 18.05
N TYR A 399 11.48 23.52 18.01
CA TYR A 399 11.05 22.25 18.56
C TYR A 399 10.58 21.27 17.49
N VAL A 400 11.38 20.22 17.25
CA VAL A 400 11.05 19.15 16.31
C VAL A 400 10.33 18.01 17.02
N HIS A 401 9.09 17.69 16.62
CA HIS A 401 8.35 16.62 17.26
C HIS A 401 7.63 15.69 16.30
N CYS A 402 7.45 14.44 16.73
CA CYS A 402 6.53 13.48 16.13
C CYS A 402 5.60 12.91 17.22
N ALA A 403 4.80 11.88 16.95
CA ALA A 403 3.84 11.36 17.95
C ALA A 403 4.50 11.02 19.30
N LEU A 404 5.51 10.14 19.29
CA LEU A 404 6.19 9.67 20.50
C LEU A 404 7.60 10.22 20.69
N GLY A 405 8.15 10.92 19.69
CA GLY A 405 9.47 11.52 19.79
C GLY A 405 10.64 10.52 19.77
N LEU A 406 10.45 9.35 19.18
CA LEU A 406 11.43 8.25 19.22
C LEU A 406 12.02 7.87 17.85
N SER A 407 11.46 8.38 16.76
CA SER A 407 11.84 7.98 15.39
C SER A 407 11.87 9.18 14.45
N ARG A 408 10.72 9.66 13.95
CA ARG A 408 10.66 10.74 12.93
C ARG A 408 11.36 12.03 13.38
N SER A 409 11.14 12.48 14.62
CA SER A 409 11.82 13.67 15.15
C SER A 409 13.33 13.44 15.24
N VAL A 410 13.74 12.27 15.73
CA VAL A 410 15.15 11.85 15.79
C VAL A 410 15.78 11.85 14.40
N LEU A 411 15.12 11.25 13.40
CA LEU A 411 15.58 11.25 12.01
C LEU A 411 15.84 12.65 11.48
N LEU A 412 14.92 13.60 11.74
CA LEU A 412 15.09 14.95 11.23
C LEU A 412 16.23 15.70 11.92
N VAL A 413 16.36 15.58 13.26
CA VAL A 413 17.48 16.23 13.96
C VAL A 413 18.82 15.56 13.68
N SER A 414 18.85 14.25 13.44
CA SER A 414 20.05 13.54 12.96
C SER A 414 20.43 14.00 11.55
N ALA A 415 19.47 14.16 10.64
CA ALA A 415 19.72 14.74 9.32
C ALA A 415 20.26 16.17 9.43
N TRP A 416 19.77 16.97 10.37
CA TRP A 416 20.31 18.29 10.66
C TRP A 416 21.77 18.25 11.14
N LEU A 417 22.13 17.37 12.06
CA LEU A 417 23.53 17.19 12.49
C LEU A 417 24.46 16.82 11.31
N ILE A 418 24.03 15.88 10.45
CA ILE A 418 24.78 15.51 9.25
C ILE A 418 24.95 16.71 8.31
N PHE A 419 23.90 17.53 8.17
CA PHE A 419 23.99 18.79 7.40
C PHE A 419 25.00 19.77 8.00
N LYS A 420 25.14 19.81 9.34
CA LYS A 420 26.17 20.60 10.04
C LYS A 420 27.58 19.99 9.98
N GLY A 421 27.78 18.89 9.24
CA GLY A 421 29.08 18.27 9.01
C GLY A 421 29.43 17.11 9.92
N TYR A 422 28.50 16.65 10.77
CA TYR A 422 28.72 15.47 11.60
C TYR A 422 28.72 14.19 10.76
N SER A 423 29.58 13.25 11.12
CA SER A 423 29.51 11.88 10.61
C SER A 423 28.29 11.14 11.16
N LEU A 424 27.97 9.98 10.55
CA LEU A 424 26.86 9.13 11.02
C LEU A 424 27.10 8.62 12.45
N GLU A 425 28.35 8.29 12.78
CA GLU A 425 28.75 7.79 14.10
C GLU A 425 28.64 8.88 15.16
N GLU A 426 29.21 10.07 14.90
CA GLU A 426 29.09 11.22 15.82
C GLU A 426 27.63 11.63 16.02
N THR A 427 26.81 11.55 14.96
CA THR A 427 25.37 11.82 15.03
C THR A 427 24.66 10.83 15.95
N GLU A 428 24.98 9.53 15.85
CA GLU A 428 24.40 8.51 16.71
C GLU A 428 24.79 8.74 18.18
N ASP A 429 26.04 9.07 18.44
CA ASP A 429 26.56 9.35 19.78
C ASP A 429 25.87 10.56 20.43
N GLU A 430 25.74 11.67 19.71
CA GLU A 430 25.07 12.87 20.22
C GLU A 430 23.60 12.61 20.56
N ILE A 431 22.88 11.86 19.72
CA ILE A 431 21.49 11.49 19.99
C ILE A 431 21.39 10.53 21.17
N ALA A 432 22.30 9.55 21.28
CA ALA A 432 22.30 8.58 22.35
C ALA A 432 22.54 9.23 23.73
N LYS A 433 23.37 10.28 23.80
CA LYS A 433 23.60 11.05 25.05
C LYS A 433 22.33 11.69 25.57
N VAL A 434 21.54 12.30 24.69
CA VAL A 434 20.38 13.12 25.10
C VAL A 434 19.08 12.32 25.11
N ARG A 435 18.97 11.23 24.34
CA ARG A 435 17.76 10.40 24.23
C ARG A 435 18.10 8.91 24.10
N PRO A 436 18.65 8.24 25.13
CA PRO A 436 19.15 6.87 25.01
C PRO A 436 18.11 5.83 24.55
N ASN A 437 16.84 6.05 24.88
CA ASN A 437 15.73 5.11 24.61
C ASN A 437 14.99 5.41 23.28
N TYR A 438 15.66 5.97 22.28
CA TYR A 438 15.07 6.15 20.95
C TYR A 438 15.04 4.84 20.15
N VAL A 439 14.29 4.80 19.04
CA VAL A 439 14.21 3.61 18.19
C VAL A 439 15.53 3.42 17.45
N LYS A 440 16.18 2.28 17.64
CA LYS A 440 17.37 1.87 16.88
C LYS A 440 16.97 0.79 15.88
N SER A 441 16.63 1.19 14.66
CA SER A 441 16.18 0.27 13.61
C SER A 441 16.90 0.58 12.31
N ASP A 442 17.22 -0.46 11.53
CA ASP A 442 17.98 -0.36 10.28
C ASP A 442 17.46 0.70 9.31
N TYR A 443 16.13 0.89 9.24
CA TYR A 443 15.55 1.91 8.35
C TYR A 443 15.99 3.32 8.71
N MET A 444 16.33 3.59 9.98
CA MET A 444 16.80 4.90 10.39
C MET A 444 18.21 5.15 9.87
N HIS A 445 19.12 4.18 10.03
CA HIS A 445 20.47 4.26 9.47
C HIS A 445 20.42 4.40 7.94
N ILE A 446 19.62 3.57 7.24
CA ILE A 446 19.45 3.67 5.79
C ILE A 446 18.94 5.06 5.37
N THR A 447 17.98 5.62 6.12
CA THR A 447 17.45 6.97 5.85
C THR A 447 18.56 8.03 5.93
N LEU A 448 19.41 7.96 6.95
CA LEU A 448 20.50 8.91 7.15
C LEU A 448 21.64 8.72 6.11
N GLU A 449 21.94 7.49 5.72
CA GLU A 449 22.88 7.21 4.61
C GLU A 449 22.39 7.79 3.28
N LEU A 450 21.10 7.61 2.96
CA LEU A 450 20.49 8.20 1.78
C LEU A 450 20.54 9.73 1.82
N TYR A 451 20.35 10.32 3.01
CA TYR A 451 20.45 11.76 3.19
C TYR A 451 21.88 12.27 3.03
N GLN A 452 22.88 11.58 3.59
CA GLN A 452 24.29 11.93 3.42
C GLN A 452 24.72 11.88 1.95
N LYS A 453 24.26 10.86 1.20
CA LYS A 453 24.49 10.78 -0.25
C LYS A 453 23.80 11.90 -1.02
N TYR A 454 22.59 12.27 -0.61
CA TYR A 454 21.85 13.39 -1.19
C TYR A 454 22.59 14.72 -1.01
N LEU A 455 23.14 14.99 0.18
CA LEU A 455 23.95 16.19 0.43
C LEU A 455 25.18 16.25 -0.48
N LYS A 456 25.96 15.15 -0.57
CA LYS A 456 27.16 15.08 -1.44
C LYS A 456 26.89 15.30 -2.94
N LYS A 457 25.63 15.17 -3.36
CA LYS A 457 25.21 15.36 -4.76
C LYS A 457 24.68 16.78 -5.02
N THR A 458 24.19 17.45 -3.97
CA THR A 458 23.43 18.70 -4.09
C THR A 458 24.24 19.91 -3.62
N LEU A 459 25.16 19.69 -2.69
CA LEU A 459 26.18 20.64 -2.22
C LEU A 459 27.53 20.22 -2.82
#